data_AF-A0A4V3H859-F1
#
_entry.id   AF-A0A4V3H859-F1
#
_cell.length_a   1.000
_cell.length_b   1.000
_cell.length_c   1.000
_cell.angle_alpha   90.00
_cell.angle_beta   90.00
_cell.angle_gamma   90.00
#
_symmetry.space_group_name_H-M   'P 1'
#
loop_
_entity.id
_entity.type
_entity.pdbx_description
1 polymer ?
#
loop_
_entity_poly.entity_id
_entity_poly.type
_entity_poly.pdbx_seq_one_letter_code
_entity_poly.pdbx_strand_id
1 'polypeptide(L)'
;MLELRPSCEGCGKSLPPNASDAMICTYECTFCEMCALTTLRNVCPNCGGNFQHRPVRTRAQLEKHPAGTTPHPVSIDEASHARFFERYRDTPPGER
;
A
#
# COMPACT_ATOMS: atom_id res chain seq x y z
N MET A 1 -11.39 10.89 -2.23
CA MET A 1 -10.97 10.28 -3.51
C MET A 1 -9.55 9.78 -3.30
N LEU A 2 -9.24 8.57 -3.79
CA LEU A 2 -7.94 7.93 -3.57
C LEU A 2 -6.78 8.87 -3.93
N GLU A 3 -5.79 9.01 -3.05
CA GLU A 3 -4.70 9.96 -3.27
C GLU A 3 -3.77 9.52 -4.42
N LEU A 4 -3.62 8.21 -4.65
CA LEU A 4 -2.64 7.61 -5.58
C LEU A 4 -1.20 8.01 -5.24
N ARG A 5 -0.75 7.67 -4.03
CA ARG A 5 0.59 8.01 -3.53
C ARG A 5 1.71 7.61 -4.50
N PRO A 6 2.70 8.48 -4.76
CA PRO A 6 3.63 8.32 -5.87
C PRO A 6 4.77 7.34 -5.59
N SER A 7 4.85 6.76 -4.39
CA SER A 7 5.99 5.95 -3.96
C SER A 7 5.61 4.89 -2.93
N CYS A 8 6.39 3.82 -2.89
CA CYS A 8 6.32 2.77 -1.87
C CYS A 8 6.78 3.31 -0.50
N GLU A 9 5.96 3.14 0.53
CA GLU A 9 6.27 3.53 1.91
C GLU A 9 7.36 2.65 2.57
N GLY A 10 7.67 1.48 1.98
CA GLY A 10 8.67 0.54 2.52
C GLY A 10 10.07 0.68 1.92
N CYS A 11 10.17 1.00 0.63
CA CYS A 11 11.47 1.06 -0.08
C CYS A 11 11.66 2.31 -0.93
N GLY A 12 10.69 3.21 -0.99
CA GLY A 12 10.77 4.45 -1.79
C GLY A 12 10.65 4.27 -3.30
N LYS A 13 10.46 3.04 -3.81
CA LYS A 13 10.23 2.78 -5.25
C LYS A 13 9.10 3.67 -5.78
N SER A 14 9.31 4.30 -6.93
CA SER A 14 8.27 5.09 -7.61
C SER A 14 7.10 4.20 -8.04
N LEU A 15 5.88 4.64 -7.71
CA LEU A 15 4.62 3.98 -8.02
C LEU A 15 3.70 4.98 -8.74
N PRO A 16 3.96 5.26 -10.04
CA PRO A 16 3.11 6.17 -10.82
C PRO A 16 1.65 5.68 -10.87
N PRO A 17 0.69 6.54 -11.26
CA PRO A 17 -0.75 6.22 -11.23
C PRO A 17 -1.17 4.95 -11.98
N ASN A 18 -0.37 4.54 -12.97
CA ASN A 18 -0.57 3.35 -13.80
C ASN A 18 0.36 2.17 -13.41
N ALA A 19 1.07 2.25 -12.29
CA ALA A 19 1.93 1.17 -11.80
C ALA A 19 1.09 -0.09 -11.52
N SER A 20 1.40 -1.18 -12.21
CA SER A 20 0.71 -2.47 -12.05
C SER A 20 1.04 -3.17 -10.73
N ASP A 21 2.20 -2.85 -10.16
CA ASP A 21 2.72 -3.44 -8.91
C ASP A 21 2.49 -2.56 -7.68
N ALA A 22 1.69 -1.49 -7.81
CA ALA A 22 1.27 -0.71 -6.66
C ALA A 22 0.20 -1.49 -5.88
N MET A 23 0.46 -1.75 -4.61
CA MET A 23 -0.44 -2.39 -3.66
C MET A 23 -0.96 -1.36 -2.65
N ILE A 24 -2.20 -1.53 -2.23
CA ILE A 24 -2.89 -0.60 -1.33
C ILE A 24 -3.74 -1.34 -0.30
N CYS A 25 -3.85 -0.79 0.92
CA CYS A 25 -4.79 -1.24 1.94
C CYS A 25 -6.01 -0.31 2.02
N THR A 26 -7.00 -0.62 2.88
CA THR A 26 -8.21 0.22 3.03
C THR A 26 -7.96 1.62 3.57
N TYR A 27 -6.80 1.89 4.16
CA TYR A 27 -6.37 3.21 4.66
C TYR A 27 -5.38 3.91 3.72
N GLU A 28 -5.29 3.44 2.48
CA GLU A 28 -4.44 4.01 1.42
C GLU A 28 -2.93 3.91 1.67
N CYS A 29 -2.46 3.12 2.65
CA CYS A 29 -1.04 2.79 2.77
C CYS A 29 -0.58 2.10 1.50
N THR A 30 0.47 2.65 0.87
CA THR A 30 0.89 2.27 -0.48
C THR A 30 2.26 1.62 -0.44
N PHE A 31 2.34 0.38 -0.95
CA PHE A 31 3.59 -0.39 -1.04
C PHE A 31 3.74 -0.97 -2.46
N CYS A 32 4.95 -1.27 -2.89
CA CYS A 32 5.11 -2.11 -4.07
C CYS A 32 4.78 -3.57 -3.71
N GLU A 33 4.41 -4.36 -4.71
CA GLU A 33 4.07 -5.78 -4.56
C GLU A 33 5.16 -6.57 -3.81
N MET A 34 6.43 -6.31 -4.11
CA MET A 34 7.55 -6.92 -3.40
C MET A 34 7.52 -6.63 -1.90
N CYS A 35 7.38 -5.37 -1.47
CA CYS A 35 7.32 -5.04 -0.04
C CYS A 35 6.05 -5.59 0.61
N ALA A 36 4.91 -5.48 -0.07
CA ALA A 36 3.62 -5.95 0.44
C ALA A 36 3.61 -7.46 0.70
N LEU A 37 4.16 -8.26 -0.21
CA LEU A 37 4.11 -9.72 -0.14
C LEU A 37 5.32 -10.35 0.56
N THR A 38 6.50 -9.72 0.52
CA THR A 38 7.70 -10.24 1.18
C THR A 38 7.88 -9.63 2.57
N THR A 39 8.35 -8.39 2.68
CA THR A 39 8.61 -7.70 3.95
C THR A 39 7.39 -7.71 4.87
N LEU A 40 6.22 -7.38 4.32
CA LEU A 40 4.99 -7.22 5.08
C LEU A 40 4.15 -8.51 5.17
N ARG A 41 4.46 -9.53 4.36
CA ARG A 41 3.73 -10.83 4.32
C ARG A 41 2.22 -10.68 4.25
N ASN A 42 1.77 -9.75 3.41
CA ASN A 42 0.38 -9.37 3.22
C ASN A 42 -0.33 -8.89 4.50
N VAL A 43 0.38 -8.36 5.50
CA VAL A 43 -0.20 -7.71 6.69
C VAL A 43 0.25 -6.26 6.74
N CYS A 44 -0.70 -5.34 6.66
CA CYS A 44 -0.39 -3.92 6.70
C CYS A 44 0.20 -3.51 8.07
N PRO A 45 1.34 -2.79 8.10
CA PRO A 45 2.00 -2.40 9.35
C PRO A 45 1.22 -1.34 10.13
N ASN A 46 0.26 -0.66 9.49
CA ASN A 46 -0.50 0.44 10.07
C ASN A 46 -1.92 0.04 10.51
N CYS A 47 -2.55 -0.93 9.84
CA CYS A 47 -3.93 -1.35 10.15
C CYS A 47 -4.12 -2.86 10.35
N GLY A 48 -3.14 -3.70 10.02
CA GLY A 48 -3.23 -5.16 10.08
C GLY A 48 -4.05 -5.82 8.97
N GLY A 49 -4.71 -5.05 8.11
CA GLY A 49 -5.47 -5.56 6.97
C GLY A 49 -4.61 -6.15 5.85
N ASN A 50 -5.26 -6.64 4.81
CA ASN A 50 -4.63 -7.16 3.59
C ASN A 50 -4.21 -6.04 2.62
N PHE A 51 -3.46 -6.44 1.59
CA PHE A 51 -3.16 -5.61 0.43
C PHE A 51 -3.88 -6.12 -0.81
N GLN A 52 -4.28 -5.19 -1.67
CA GLN A 52 -4.84 -5.44 -3.00
C GLN A 52 -4.10 -4.57 -4.02
N HIS A 53 -4.19 -4.93 -5.32
CA HIS A 53 -3.68 -4.05 -6.37
C HIS A 53 -4.41 -2.71 -6.33
N ARG A 54 -3.65 -1.63 -6.38
CA ARG A 54 -4.17 -0.27 -6.40
C ARG A 54 -4.93 -0.04 -7.71
N PRO A 55 -6.22 0.36 -7.67
CA PRO A 55 -6.97 0.67 -8.87
C PRO A 55 -6.32 1.80 -9.68
N VAL A 56 -6.25 1.63 -10.99
CA VAL A 56 -5.73 2.65 -11.91
C VAL A 56 -6.83 3.67 -12.21
N ARG A 57 -6.53 4.96 -12.01
CA ARG A 57 -7.40 6.06 -12.45
C ARG A 57 -7.26 6.26 -13.95
N THR A 58 -8.38 6.34 -14.67
CA THR A 58 -8.38 6.57 -16.12
C THR A 58 -7.73 7.90 -16.47
N ARG A 59 -7.16 8.03 -17.68
CA ARG A 59 -6.49 9.26 -18.14
C ARG A 59 -7.38 10.51 -18.02
N ALA A 60 -8.62 10.42 -18.49
CA ALA A 60 -9.57 11.53 -18.41
C ALA A 60 -9.89 11.95 -16.96
N GLN A 61 -9.86 11.00 -16.02
CA GLN A 61 -10.03 11.30 -14.61
C GLN A 61 -8.75 11.83 -13.98
N LEU A 62 -7.55 11.41 -14.41
CA LEU A 62 -6.29 11.99 -13.94
C LEU A 62 -6.14 13.47 -14.32
N GLU A 63 -6.64 13.87 -15.49
CA GLU A 63 -6.67 15.28 -15.91
C GLU A 63 -7.54 16.15 -14.98
N LYS A 64 -8.68 15.61 -14.52
CA LYS A 64 -9.59 16.31 -13.59
C LYS A 64 -9.17 16.19 -12.13
N HIS A 65 -8.56 15.06 -11.80
CA HIS A 65 -8.25 14.60 -10.46
C HIS A 65 -6.84 14.01 -10.44
N PRO A 66 -5.81 14.89 -10.38
CA PRO A 66 -4.42 14.47 -10.39
C PRO A 66 -4.08 13.50 -9.25
N ALA A 67 -3.04 12.70 -9.47
CA ALA A 67 -2.46 11.88 -8.41
C ALA A 67 -1.63 12.72 -7.45
N GLY A 68 -1.42 12.19 -6.24
CA GLY A 68 -0.54 12.80 -5.24
C GLY A 68 0.89 12.92 -5.77
N THR A 69 1.51 14.06 -5.50
CA THR A 69 2.89 14.37 -5.91
C THR A 69 3.89 14.23 -4.77
N THR A 70 3.41 14.10 -3.53
CA THR A 70 4.25 14.08 -2.33
C THR A 70 4.46 12.64 -1.87
N PRO A 71 5.71 12.15 -1.85
CA PRO A 71 6.05 10.87 -1.24
C PRO A 71 5.78 10.88 0.26
N HIS A 72 5.28 9.76 0.78
CA HIS A 72 5.33 9.52 2.22
C HIS A 72 6.75 9.13 2.66
N PRO A 73 7.13 9.42 3.92
CA PRO A 73 8.40 8.96 4.46
C PRO A 73 8.56 7.45 4.32
N VAL A 74 9.73 7.02 3.89
CA VAL A 74 10.06 5.59 3.77
C VAL A 74 10.40 5.07 5.15
N SER A 75 9.41 4.50 5.82
CA SER A 75 9.58 3.89 7.13
C SER A 75 8.50 2.85 7.39
N ILE A 76 8.90 1.65 7.80
CA ILE A 76 8.01 0.66 8.39
C ILE A 76 8.29 0.65 9.88
N ASP A 77 7.26 0.91 10.69
CA ASP A 77 7.34 0.65 12.12
C ASP A 77 7.31 -0.87 12.34
N GLU A 78 8.49 -1.46 12.51
CA GLU A 78 8.67 -2.91 12.68
C GLU A 78 7.95 -3.43 13.93
N ALA A 79 7.88 -2.64 15.01
CA ALA A 79 7.22 -3.05 16.23
C ALA A 79 5.70 -3.10 16.04
N SER A 80 5.13 -2.09 15.39
CA SER A 80 3.70 -2.10 15.03
C SER A 80 3.38 -3.22 14.04
N HIS A 81 4.24 -3.43 13.04
CA HIS A 81 4.08 -4.53 12.07
C HIS A 81 4.09 -5.89 12.76
N ALA A 82 5.06 -6.16 13.64
CA ALA A 82 5.15 -7.42 14.36
C ALA A 82 3.87 -7.71 15.16
N ARG A 83 3.32 -6.70 15.85
CA ARG A 83 2.07 -6.83 16.63
C ARG A 83 0.87 -7.18 15.75
N PHE A 84 0.71 -6.52 14.60
CA PHE A 84 -0.36 -6.85 13.67
C PHE A 84 -0.16 -8.20 13.01
N PHE A 85 1.09 -8.52 12.65
CA PHE A 85 1.44 -9.78 12.02
C PHE A 85 1.14 -10.97 12.94
N GLU A 86 1.56 -10.93 14.20
CA GLU A 86 1.23 -11.97 15.18
C GLU A 86 -0.27 -12.15 15.36
N ARG A 87 -1.04 -11.06 15.33
CA ARG A 87 -2.50 -11.11 15.49
C ARG A 87 -3.22 -11.73 14.29
N TYR A 88 -2.77 -11.42 13.07
CA TYR A 88 -3.58 -11.66 11.87
C TYR A 88 -2.92 -12.57 10.82
N ARG A 89 -1.69 -13.04 11.01
CA ARG A 89 -1.01 -13.90 10.02
C ARG A 89 -1.78 -15.19 9.69
N ASP A 90 -2.56 -15.70 10.64
CA ASP A 90 -3.31 -16.94 10.52
C ASP A 90 -4.79 -16.70 10.12
N THR A 91 -5.23 -15.45 10.02
CA THR A 91 -6.56 -15.08 9.53
C THR A 91 -6.53 -14.92 8.01
N PRO A 92 -7.43 -15.58 7.25
CA PRO A 92 -7.49 -15.45 5.80
C PRO A 92 -7.59 -13.98 5.34
N PRO A 93 -6.92 -13.56 4.26
CA PRO A 93 -6.92 -12.16 3.83
C PRO A 93 -8.28 -11.51 3.58
N GLY A 94 -9.32 -12.28 3.25
CA GLY A 94 -10.69 -11.78 3.06
C GLY A 94 -11.50 -11.64 4.36
N GLU A 95 -10.96 -12.11 5.49
CA GLU A 95 -11.59 -12.13 6.82
C GLU A 95 -10.81 -11.29 7.84
N ARG A 96 -9.80 -10.53 7.39
CA ARG A 96 -8.99 -9.60 8.20
C ARG A 96 -9.54 -8.18 8.15
#